data_AF-A0A3N4JTD2-F1
#
_entry.id   AF-A0A3N4JTD2-F1
#
_cell.length_a   1.000
_cell.length_b   1.000
_cell.length_c   1.000
_cell.angle_alpha   90.00
_cell.angle_beta   90.00
_cell.angle_gamma   90.00
#
_symmetry.space_group_name_H-M   'P 1'
#
loop_
_entity.id
_entity.type
_entity.pdbx_description
1 polymer ?
#
loop_
_entity_poly.entity_id
_entity_poly.type
_entity_poly.pdbx_seq_one_letter_code
_entity_poly.pdbx_strand_id
1 'polypeptide(L)'
;MTATSSDHPPSSTGGEPTLSDLNSKINTLQADWDSEASSLHQILDDHDCRHRQFEAKVNKQFVEVNNQLANGFPKADIQFGKVNNQPANWFPESDIQFAKVNAQLVNEFAKSTTNCKRFRINSRASSLTLKV
;
A
#
# COMPACT_ATOMS: atom_id res chain seq x y z
N MET A 1 -94.56 20.23 34.25
CA MET A 1 -93.65 19.43 33.41
C MET A 1 -93.46 20.20 32.10
N THR A 2 -92.44 21.05 32.09
CA THR A 2 -91.27 20.96 31.18
C THR A 2 -91.60 21.27 29.72
N ALA A 3 -91.57 22.56 29.38
CA ALA A 3 -91.19 22.99 28.04
C ALA A 3 -89.70 23.32 28.09
N THR A 4 -88.86 22.41 27.61
CA THR A 4 -87.43 22.66 27.41
C THR A 4 -87.29 23.61 26.22
N SER A 5 -87.00 24.87 26.50
CA SER A 5 -86.46 25.81 25.51
C SER A 5 -85.14 25.23 25.01
N SER A 6 -85.12 24.80 23.75
CA SER A 6 -83.88 24.40 23.09
C SER A 6 -83.21 25.67 22.56
N ASP A 7 -82.37 26.25 23.41
CA ASP A 7 -81.43 27.28 23.01
C ASP A 7 -80.32 26.64 22.19
N HIS A 8 -80.59 26.37 20.91
CA HIS A 8 -79.52 26.10 19.96
C HIS A 8 -78.82 27.42 19.64
N PRO A 9 -77.51 27.57 19.87
CA PRO A 9 -76.79 28.72 19.35
C PRO A 9 -76.89 28.72 17.81
N PRO A 10 -76.88 29.88 17.14
CA PRO A 10 -76.82 29.90 15.68
C PRO A 10 -75.58 29.09 15.27
N SER A 11 -75.81 28.08 14.44
CA SER A 11 -74.74 27.35 13.78
C SER A 11 -73.80 28.38 13.18
N SER A 12 -72.55 28.38 13.66
CA SER A 12 -71.49 29.24 13.18
C SER A 12 -71.58 29.35 11.67
N THR A 13 -71.71 30.58 11.17
CA THR A 13 -71.68 30.90 9.75
C THR A 13 -70.28 30.59 9.22
N GLY A 14 -69.94 29.31 9.14
CA GLY A 14 -68.89 28.80 8.28
C GLY A 14 -69.38 29.06 6.87
N GLY A 15 -69.10 30.27 6.36
CA GLY A 15 -69.42 30.65 5.00
C GLY A 15 -68.88 29.59 4.06
N GLU A 16 -69.77 29.03 3.24
CA GLU A 16 -69.40 28.05 2.23
C GLU A 16 -68.31 28.67 1.34
N PRO A 17 -67.14 28.02 1.18
CA PRO A 17 -66.05 28.58 0.40
C PRO A 17 -66.52 28.83 -1.03
N THR A 18 -66.22 30.01 -1.55
CA THR A 18 -66.59 30.36 -2.91
C THR A 18 -65.73 29.60 -3.92
N LEU A 19 -66.21 29.47 -5.16
CA LEU A 19 -65.42 28.91 -6.26
C LEU A 19 -64.06 29.65 -6.43
N SER A 20 -64.04 30.96 -6.16
CA SER A 20 -62.82 31.77 -6.19
C SER A 20 -61.82 31.38 -5.11
N ASP A 21 -62.31 31.05 -3.89
CA ASP A 21 -61.45 30.60 -2.79
C ASP A 21 -60.79 29.26 -3.10
N LEU A 22 -61.54 28.35 -3.73
CA LEU A 22 -61.01 27.06 -4.18
C LEU A 22 -59.98 27.24 -5.30
N ASN A 23 -60.26 28.11 -6.26
CA ASN A 23 -59.33 28.37 -7.37
C ASN A 23 -58.01 29.00 -6.88
N SER A 24 -58.07 29.90 -5.89
CA SER A 24 -56.88 30.45 -5.25
C SER A 24 -56.05 29.36 -4.57
N LYS A 25 -56.68 28.47 -3.80
CA LYS A 25 -55.99 27.35 -3.14
C LYS A 25 -55.34 26.38 -4.15
N ILE A 26 -56.01 26.10 -5.26
CA ILE A 26 -55.46 25.26 -6.33
C ILE A 26 -54.20 25.90 -6.91
N ASN A 27 -54.24 27.20 -7.21
CA ASN A 27 -53.08 27.91 -7.75
C ASN A 27 -51.91 27.95 -6.76
N THR A 28 -52.19 28.16 -5.46
CA THR A 28 -51.14 28.12 -4.43
C THR A 28 -50.51 26.73 -4.34
N LEU A 29 -51.32 25.68 -4.28
CA LEU A 29 -50.80 24.31 -4.22
C LEU A 29 -49.99 23.96 -5.47
N GLN A 30 -50.44 24.40 -6.65
CA GLN A 30 -49.69 24.18 -7.88
C GLN A 30 -48.33 24.88 -7.84
N ALA A 31 -48.28 26.13 -7.40
CA ALA A 31 -47.04 26.88 -7.25
C ALA A 31 -46.09 26.24 -6.21
N ASP A 32 -46.63 25.74 -5.10
CA ASP A 32 -45.86 25.05 -4.07
C ASP A 32 -45.26 23.75 -4.63
N TRP A 33 -46.05 22.94 -5.36
CA TRP A 33 -45.56 21.72 -6.00
C TRP A 33 -44.49 22.00 -7.07
N ASP A 34 -44.69 23.03 -7.91
CA ASP A 34 -43.72 23.42 -8.93
C ASP A 34 -42.39 23.87 -8.29
N SER A 35 -42.47 24.57 -7.16
CA SER A 35 -41.31 24.99 -6.37
C SER A 35 -40.60 23.79 -5.73
N GLU A 36 -41.33 22.87 -5.11
CA GLU A 36 -40.77 21.66 -4.51
C GLU A 36 -40.10 20.75 -5.55
N ALA A 37 -40.76 20.55 -6.70
CA ALA A 37 -40.19 19.76 -7.80
C ALA A 37 -38.89 20.39 -8.32
N SER A 38 -38.88 21.72 -8.50
CA SER A 38 -37.69 22.46 -8.93
C SER A 38 -36.54 22.33 -7.92
N SER A 39 -36.85 22.42 -6.63
CA SER A 39 -35.87 22.25 -5.54
C SER A 39 -35.26 20.83 -5.55
N LEU A 40 -36.09 19.80 -5.69
CA LEU A 40 -35.63 18.41 -5.76
C LEU A 40 -34.72 18.18 -6.98
N HIS A 41 -35.07 18.72 -8.14
CA HIS A 41 -34.21 18.63 -9.33
C HIS A 41 -32.83 19.25 -9.09
N GLN A 42 -32.76 20.44 -8.47
CA GLN A 42 -31.49 21.07 -8.14
C GLN A 42 -30.67 20.24 -7.16
N ILE A 43 -31.30 19.65 -6.14
CA ILE A 43 -30.64 18.80 -5.15
C ILE A 43 -30.05 17.56 -5.82
N LEU A 44 -30.80 16.92 -6.72
CA LEU A 44 -30.34 15.73 -7.44
C LEU A 44 -29.18 16.06 -8.38
N ASP A 45 -29.27 17.15 -9.14
CA ASP A 45 -28.19 17.59 -10.05
C ASP A 45 -26.89 17.91 -9.29
N ASP A 46 -27.01 18.63 -8.17
CA ASP A 46 -25.90 18.97 -7.29
C ASP A 46 -25.30 17.72 -6.61
N HIS A 47 -26.15 16.79 -6.17
CA HIS A 47 -25.71 15.49 -5.65
C HIS A 47 -24.93 14.69 -6.70
N ASP A 48 -25.44 14.59 -7.93
CA ASP A 48 -24.78 13.88 -9.04
C ASP A 48 -23.46 14.54 -9.45
N CYS A 49 -23.40 15.87 -9.41
CA CYS A 49 -22.17 16.62 -9.62
C CYS A 49 -21.12 16.27 -8.56
N ARG A 50 -21.49 16.35 -7.27
CA ARG A 50 -20.59 15.99 -6.16
C ARG A 50 -20.16 14.53 -6.21
N HIS A 51 -21.06 13.63 -6.53
CA HIS A 51 -20.77 12.20 -6.63
C HIS A 51 -19.68 11.94 -7.68
N ARG A 52 -19.85 12.47 -8.89
CA ARG A 52 -18.83 12.35 -9.96
C ARG A 52 -17.50 12.98 -9.58
N GLN A 53 -17.49 14.12 -8.89
CA GLN A 53 -16.25 14.74 -8.41
C GLN A 53 -15.53 13.87 -7.38
N PHE A 54 -16.29 13.26 -6.45
CA PHE A 54 -15.74 12.33 -5.48
C PHE A 54 -15.12 11.10 -6.17
N GLU A 55 -15.85 10.48 -7.10
CA GLU A 55 -15.35 9.34 -7.88
C GLU A 55 -14.07 9.68 -8.64
N ALA A 56 -14.03 10.84 -9.32
CA ALA A 56 -12.85 11.29 -10.05
C ALA A 56 -11.64 11.47 -9.13
N LYS A 57 -11.86 12.02 -7.92
CA LYS A 57 -10.80 12.21 -6.92
C LYS A 57 -10.27 10.88 -6.39
N VAL A 58 -11.17 9.94 -6.05
CA VAL A 58 -10.81 8.60 -5.58
C VAL A 58 -10.04 7.85 -6.67
N ASN A 59 -10.54 7.88 -7.91
CA ASN A 59 -9.89 7.21 -9.02
C ASN A 59 -8.48 7.77 -9.28
N LYS A 60 -8.31 9.09 -9.20
CA LYS A 60 -6.99 9.74 -9.31
C LYS A 60 -6.03 9.25 -8.22
N GLN A 61 -6.47 9.19 -6.97
CA GLN A 61 -5.65 8.69 -5.86
C GLN A 61 -5.28 7.22 -6.06
N PHE A 62 -6.22 6.39 -6.53
CA PHE A 62 -5.98 4.98 -6.77
C PHE A 62 -4.94 4.76 -7.88
N VAL A 63 -5.05 5.51 -8.98
CA VAL A 63 -4.06 5.50 -10.07
C VAL A 63 -2.67 5.91 -9.57
N GLU A 64 -2.59 6.94 -8.72
CA GLU A 64 -1.32 7.40 -8.16
C GLU A 64 -0.67 6.35 -7.26
N VAL A 65 -1.43 5.74 -6.35
CA VAL A 65 -0.95 4.65 -5.49
C VAL A 65 -0.50 3.46 -6.33
N ASN A 66 -1.27 3.07 -7.34
CA ASN A 66 -0.92 1.96 -8.23
C ASN A 66 0.37 2.24 -9.01
N ASN A 67 0.56 3.46 -9.48
CA ASN A 67 1.81 3.87 -10.13
C ASN A 67 3.00 3.84 -9.17
N GLN A 68 2.82 4.26 -7.91
CA GLN A 68 3.89 4.18 -6.90
C GLN A 68 4.28 2.72 -6.62
N LEU A 69 3.30 1.83 -6.47
CA LEU A 69 3.54 0.39 -6.26
C LEU A 69 4.24 -0.24 -7.47
N ALA A 70 3.72 0.01 -8.68
CA ALA A 70 4.26 -0.52 -9.93
C ALA A 70 5.72 -0.09 -10.17
N ASN A 71 6.12 1.10 -9.70
CA ASN A 71 7.49 1.57 -9.82
C ASN A 71 8.38 1.24 -8.60
N GLY A 72 7.78 1.07 -7.42
CA GLY A 72 8.47 0.83 -6.16
C GLY A 72 8.95 -0.61 -6.00
N PHE A 73 8.08 -1.58 -6.26
CA PHE A 73 8.44 -3.00 -6.10
C PHE A 73 9.58 -3.45 -7.03
N PRO A 74 9.57 -3.16 -8.34
CA PRO A 74 10.68 -3.57 -9.20
C PRO A 74 12.02 -2.96 -8.78
N LYS A 75 12.02 -1.72 -8.26
CA LYS A 75 13.24 -1.10 -7.72
C LYS A 75 13.74 -1.84 -6.48
N ALA A 76 12.83 -2.24 -5.59
CA ALA A 76 13.18 -3.05 -4.43
C ALA A 76 13.74 -4.41 -4.85
N ASP A 77 13.08 -5.10 -5.78
CA ASP A 77 13.52 -6.41 -6.29
C ASP A 77 14.92 -6.35 -6.91
N ILE A 78 15.21 -5.31 -7.70
CA ILE A 78 16.54 -5.09 -8.28
C ILE A 78 17.58 -4.89 -7.16
N GLN A 79 17.26 -4.13 -6.12
CA GLN A 79 18.18 -3.90 -5.00
C GLN A 79 18.43 -5.18 -4.20
N PHE A 80 17.37 -5.95 -3.89
CA PHE A 80 17.49 -7.24 -3.24
C PHE A 80 18.32 -8.22 -4.07
N GLY A 81 18.09 -8.27 -5.38
CA GLY A 81 18.90 -9.08 -6.30
C GLY A 81 20.39 -8.69 -6.27
N LYS A 82 20.70 -7.39 -6.22
CA LYS A 82 22.10 -6.92 -6.08
C LYS A 82 22.74 -7.37 -4.77
N VAL A 83 22.05 -7.20 -3.64
CA VAL A 83 22.54 -7.63 -2.32
C VAL A 83 22.72 -9.14 -2.29
N ASN A 84 21.78 -9.92 -2.83
CA ASN A 84 21.85 -11.37 -2.82
C ASN A 84 22.98 -11.93 -3.70
N ASN A 85 23.35 -11.22 -4.78
CA ASN A 85 24.46 -11.59 -5.65
C ASN A 85 25.85 -11.19 -5.09
N GLN A 86 25.94 -10.33 -4.07
CA GLN A 86 27.22 -9.94 -3.46
C GLN A 86 27.91 -11.12 -2.74
N PRO A 87 27.24 -11.86 -1.83
CA PRO A 87 27.80 -13.06 -1.20
C PRO A 87 28.26 -14.11 -2.22
N ALA A 88 27.45 -14.34 -3.26
CA ALA A 88 27.73 -15.34 -4.28
C ALA A 88 29.06 -15.08 -5.02
N ASN A 89 29.47 -13.82 -5.13
CA ASN A 89 30.73 -13.45 -5.78
C ASN A 89 31.90 -13.34 -4.80
N TRP A 90 31.66 -12.98 -3.54
CA TRP A 90 32.72 -12.79 -2.53
C TRP A 90 33.25 -14.11 -1.99
N PHE A 91 32.37 -15.04 -1.62
CA PHE A 91 32.76 -16.27 -0.92
C PHE A 91 33.69 -17.19 -1.75
N PRO A 92 33.40 -17.47 -3.04
CA PRO A 92 34.26 -18.34 -3.82
C PRO A 92 35.68 -17.80 -4.01
N GLU A 93 35.84 -16.48 -4.14
CA GLU A 93 37.16 -15.87 -4.30
C GLU A 93 37.99 -15.96 -3.02
N SER A 94 37.38 -15.74 -1.85
CA SER A 94 38.05 -15.98 -0.57
C SER A 94 38.43 -17.45 -0.37
N ASP A 95 37.57 -18.39 -0.76
CA ASP A 95 37.85 -19.83 -0.64
C ASP A 95 39.04 -20.25 -1.52
N ILE A 96 39.10 -19.75 -2.76
CA ILE A 96 40.21 -19.99 -3.68
C ILE A 96 41.51 -19.42 -3.11
N GLN A 97 41.49 -18.20 -2.57
CA GLN A 97 42.68 -17.60 -1.97
C GLN A 97 43.15 -18.38 -0.73
N PHE A 98 42.23 -18.81 0.13
CA PHE A 98 42.55 -19.59 1.32
C PHE A 98 43.16 -20.95 0.95
N ALA A 99 42.57 -21.63 -0.04
CA ALA A 99 43.10 -22.89 -0.56
C ALA A 99 44.52 -22.73 -1.13
N LYS A 100 44.79 -21.63 -1.84
CA LYS A 100 46.13 -21.33 -2.39
C LYS A 100 47.16 -21.10 -1.29
N VAL A 101 46.84 -20.29 -0.28
CA VAL A 101 47.73 -20.06 0.88
C VAL A 101 48.01 -21.37 1.62
N ASN A 102 46.97 -22.18 1.84
CA ASN A 102 47.12 -23.47 2.50
C ASN A 102 48.04 -24.42 1.71
N ALA A 103 47.87 -24.51 0.38
CA ALA A 103 48.73 -25.31 -0.48
C ALA A 103 50.20 -24.82 -0.47
N GLN A 104 50.43 -23.51 -0.45
CA GLN A 104 51.76 -22.93 -0.32
C GLN A 104 52.39 -23.31 1.04
N LEU A 105 51.64 -23.16 2.12
CA LEU A 105 52.09 -23.48 3.47
C LEU A 105 52.50 -24.97 3.58
N VAL A 106 51.66 -25.88 3.08
CA VAL A 106 51.94 -27.32 3.05
C VAL A 106 53.22 -27.63 2.28
N ASN A 107 53.42 -26.99 1.12
CA ASN A 107 54.63 -27.17 0.32
C ASN A 107 55.89 -26.67 1.05
N GLU A 108 55.84 -25.52 1.71
CA GLU A 108 56.97 -24.99 2.47
C GLU A 108 57.31 -25.87 3.69
N PHE A 109 56.29 -26.37 4.41
CA PHE A 109 56.51 -27.34 5.48
C PHE A 109 57.13 -28.64 4.98
N ALA A 110 56.68 -29.14 3.82
CA ALA A 110 57.25 -30.34 3.21
C ALA A 110 58.73 -30.14 2.83
N LYS A 111 59.09 -29.01 2.21
CA LYS A 111 60.47 -28.65 1.88
C LYS A 111 61.35 -28.55 3.13
N SER A 112 60.88 -27.84 4.15
CA SER A 112 61.59 -27.71 5.44
C SER A 112 61.88 -29.08 6.07
N THR A 113 60.89 -29.96 6.06
CA THR A 113 61.02 -31.34 6.58
C THR A 113 62.07 -32.14 5.80
N THR A 114 62.06 -32.06 4.47
CA THR A 114 63.06 -32.74 3.62
C THR A 114 64.47 -32.19 3.85
N ASN A 115 64.61 -30.86 3.97
CA ASN A 115 65.90 -30.22 4.25
C ASN A 115 66.47 -30.63 5.62
N CYS A 116 65.62 -30.69 6.65
CA CYS A 116 66.00 -31.16 7.98
C CYS A 116 66.50 -32.62 7.95
N LYS A 117 65.77 -33.50 7.24
CA LYS A 117 66.20 -34.90 7.05
C LYS A 117 67.56 -34.98 6.35
N ARG A 118 67.77 -34.20 5.28
CA ARG A 118 69.02 -34.17 4.52
C ARG A 118 70.20 -33.69 5.37
N PHE A 119 70.02 -32.62 6.14
CA PHE A 119 71.04 -32.12 7.06
C PHE A 119 71.43 -33.18 8.10
N ARG A 120 70.44 -33.86 8.69
CA ARG A 120 70.68 -34.92 9.68
C ARG A 120 71.47 -36.10 9.10
N ILE A 121 71.19 -36.51 7.87
CA ILE A 121 71.92 -37.56 7.17
C ILE A 121 73.37 -37.12 6.91
N ASN A 122 73.56 -35.93 6.37
CA ASN A 122 74.90 -35.41 6.08
C ASN A 122 75.75 -35.28 7.35
N SER A 123 75.18 -34.77 8.45
CA SER A 123 75.85 -34.67 9.75
C SER A 123 76.27 -36.05 10.28
N ARG A 124 75.42 -37.07 10.15
CA ARG A 124 75.76 -38.45 10.53
C ARG A 124 76.88 -39.02 9.65
N ALA A 125 76.80 -38.82 8.33
CA ALA A 125 77.83 -39.28 7.40
C ALA A 125 79.20 -38.66 7.70
N SER A 126 79.25 -37.35 7.95
CA SER A 126 80.48 -36.64 8.32
C SER A 126 81.06 -37.11 9.67
N SER A 127 80.22 -37.47 10.64
CA SER A 127 80.69 -38.03 11.92
C SER A 127 81.26 -39.45 11.80
N LEU A 128 80.83 -40.22 10.79
CA LEU A 128 81.31 -41.57 10.54
C LEU A 128 82.66 -41.57 9.81
N THR A 129 82.86 -40.65 8.85
CA THR A 129 84.14 -40.49 8.14
C THR A 129 85.25 -39.93 9.00
N LEU A 130 84.95 -39.22 10.10
CA LEU A 130 85.96 -38.71 11.04
C LEU A 130 86.42 -39.72 12.11
N LYS A 131 85.79 -40.91 12.18
CA LYS A 131 86.05 -41.95 13.19
C LYS A 131 86.86 -43.16 12.67
N VAL A 132 87.50 -43.02 11.52
CA VAL A 132 88.44 -44.00 10.94
C VAL A 132 89.87 -43.49 11.13
#